data_AF-A0A846MAL3-F1
#
_entry.id   AF-A0A846MAL3-F1
#
_cell.length_a   1.000
_cell.length_b   1.000
_cell.length_c   1.000
_cell.angle_alpha   90.00
_cell.angle_beta   90.00
_cell.angle_gamma   90.00
#
_symmetry.space_group_name_H-M   'P 1'
#
loop_
_entity.id
_entity.type
_entity.pdbx_description
1 polymer ?
#
loop_
_entity_poly.entity_id
_entity_poly.type
_entity_poly.pdbx_seq_one_letter_code
_entity_poly.pdbx_strand_id
1 'polypeptide(L)'
;MKEKAVQDMENITAKLKYPREKWHIVEGDITQPNLALSAEQTEELAQSVTHVFHLAAIKGILSIPAIRKRLGTEKEALDYFECMAVYDATEAQTVLQKAGISCPDFRDVIPVMVRYYREHKHDKTKQIPIR
;
A
#
# COMPACT_ATOMS: atom_id res chain seq x y z
N MET A 1 13.27 6.11 -16.80
CA MET A 1 12.35 5.91 -15.65
C MET A 1 11.32 7.02 -15.51
N LYS A 2 11.68 8.29 -15.77
CA LYS A 2 10.76 9.44 -15.75
C LYS A 2 9.52 9.28 -16.65
N GLU A 3 9.68 8.81 -17.88
CA GLU A 3 8.55 8.56 -18.80
C GLU A 3 7.53 7.57 -18.23
N LYS A 4 8.01 6.46 -17.65
CA LYS A 4 7.15 5.49 -16.97
C LYS A 4 6.42 6.13 -15.79
N ALA A 5 7.10 6.91 -14.97
CA ALA A 5 6.49 7.60 -13.83
C ALA A 5 5.39 8.60 -14.26
N VAL A 6 5.60 9.32 -15.38
CA VAL A 6 4.58 10.19 -15.97
C VAL A 6 3.38 9.39 -16.45
N GLN A 7 3.61 8.27 -17.16
CA GLN A 7 2.53 7.41 -17.62
C GLN A 7 1.72 6.81 -16.47
N ASP A 8 2.39 6.33 -15.41
CA ASP A 8 1.74 5.78 -14.23
C ASP A 8 0.92 6.85 -13.49
N MET A 9 1.44 8.07 -13.35
CA MET A 9 0.72 9.21 -12.77
C MET A 9 -0.55 9.55 -13.58
N GLU A 10 -0.48 9.57 -14.91
CA GLU A 10 -1.65 9.80 -15.77
C GLU A 10 -2.72 8.72 -15.58
N ASN A 11 -2.30 7.45 -15.54
CA ASN A 11 -3.19 6.31 -15.32
C ASN A 11 -3.89 6.40 -13.94
N ILE A 12 -3.14 6.73 -12.88
CA ILE A 12 -3.68 6.85 -11.52
C ILE A 12 -4.64 8.04 -11.42
N THR A 13 -4.27 9.19 -11.99
CA THR A 13 -5.10 10.41 -12.04
C THR A 13 -6.45 10.11 -12.70
N ALA A 14 -6.43 9.44 -13.86
CA ALA A 14 -7.64 9.05 -14.59
C ALA A 14 -8.49 8.04 -13.81
N LYS A 15 -7.86 7.02 -13.22
CA LYS A 15 -8.56 5.95 -12.50
C LYS A 15 -9.18 6.43 -11.18
N LEU A 16 -8.46 7.24 -10.41
CA LEU A 16 -8.88 7.68 -9.08
C LEU A 16 -9.61 9.03 -9.08
N LYS A 17 -9.73 9.69 -10.25
CA LYS A 17 -10.25 11.06 -10.38
C LYS A 17 -9.53 12.05 -9.45
N TYR A 18 -8.22 11.87 -9.29
CA TYR A 18 -7.40 12.69 -8.40
C TYR A 18 -6.73 13.83 -9.21
N PRO A 19 -6.67 15.07 -8.70
CA PRO A 19 -6.13 16.22 -9.42
C PRO A 19 -4.65 16.06 -9.80
N ARG A 20 -4.34 16.40 -11.06
CA ARG A 20 -3.00 16.30 -11.64
C ARG A 20 -2.02 17.29 -11.01
N GLU A 21 -2.48 18.48 -10.67
CA GLU A 21 -1.72 19.57 -10.05
C GLU A 21 -1.21 19.23 -8.64
N LYS A 22 -1.74 18.16 -8.03
CA LYS A 22 -1.24 17.63 -6.75
C LYS A 22 -0.06 16.67 -6.92
N TRP A 23 0.35 16.37 -8.15
CA TRP A 23 1.51 15.53 -8.44
C TRP A 23 2.72 16.37 -8.81
N HIS A 24 3.86 16.10 -8.16
CA HIS A 24 5.15 16.66 -8.54
C HIS A 24 6.16 15.51 -8.66
N ILE A 25 6.73 15.33 -9.85
CA ILE A 25 7.70 14.26 -10.12
C ILE A 25 9.10 14.86 -10.01
N VAL A 26 9.85 14.39 -9.02
CA VAL A 26 11.26 14.70 -8.83
C VAL A 26 12.09 13.50 -9.28
N GLU A 27 13.05 13.72 -10.17
CA GLU A 27 13.97 12.69 -10.62
C GLU A 27 15.18 12.63 -9.69
N GLY A 28 15.57 11.43 -9.27
CA GLY A 28 16.67 11.21 -8.34
C GLY A 28 17.22 9.78 -8.41
N ASP A 29 18.31 9.55 -7.69
CA ASP A 29 19.02 8.27 -7.60
C ASP A 29 19.20 7.87 -6.14
N ILE A 30 18.53 6.78 -5.74
CA ILE A 30 18.58 6.22 -4.39
C ILE A 30 19.99 5.77 -3.97
N THR A 31 20.88 5.49 -4.92
CA THR A 31 22.24 5.02 -4.64
C THR A 31 23.20 6.17 -4.28
N GLN A 32 22.77 7.41 -4.47
CA GLN A 32 23.57 8.60 -4.25
C GLN A 32 23.16 9.34 -2.96
N PRO A 33 24.09 10.07 -2.32
CA PRO A 33 23.74 11.00 -1.25
C PRO A 33 22.65 11.99 -1.68
N ASN A 34 21.76 12.35 -0.75
CA ASN A 34 20.63 13.26 -0.98
C ASN A 34 19.75 12.87 -2.18
N LEU A 35 19.69 11.57 -2.53
CA LEU A 35 18.93 11.05 -3.67
C LEU A 35 19.35 11.69 -5.02
N ALA A 36 20.58 12.21 -5.13
CA ALA A 36 21.04 13.02 -6.26
C ALA A 36 20.21 14.29 -6.55
N LEU A 37 19.48 14.79 -5.55
CA LEU A 37 18.69 16.02 -5.67
C LEU A 37 19.58 17.27 -5.58
N SER A 38 19.13 18.35 -6.22
CA SER A 38 19.76 19.65 -6.04
C SER A 38 19.54 20.16 -4.60
N ALA A 39 20.40 21.09 -4.16
CA ALA A 39 20.23 21.73 -2.86
C ALA A 39 18.88 22.46 -2.74
N GLU A 40 18.46 23.13 -3.83
CA GLU A 40 17.16 23.82 -3.92
C GLU A 40 15.98 22.86 -3.75
N GLN A 41 15.99 21.72 -4.47
CA GLN A 41 14.95 20.71 -4.35
C GLN A 41 14.91 20.10 -2.94
N THR A 42 16.08 19.86 -2.36
CA THR A 42 16.20 19.30 -1.01
C THR A 42 15.61 20.24 0.04
N GLU A 43 15.87 21.55 -0.09
CA GLU A 43 15.35 22.57 0.79
C GLU A 43 13.83 22.74 0.65
N GLU A 44 13.31 22.77 -0.59
CA GLU A 44 11.87 22.83 -0.86
C GLU A 44 11.13 21.62 -0.25
N LEU A 45 11.67 20.41 -0.44
CA LEU A 45 11.09 19.19 0.11
C LEU A 45 11.13 19.19 1.64
N ALA A 46 12.23 19.64 2.25
CA ALA A 46 12.35 19.71 3.70
C ALA A 46 11.32 20.66 4.35
N GLN A 47 10.89 21.70 3.64
CA GLN A 47 9.90 22.66 4.13
C GLN A 47 8.45 22.20 3.90
N SER A 48 8.18 21.42 2.86
CA SER A 48 6.82 21.10 2.41
C SER A 48 6.36 19.67 2.71
N VAL A 49 7.28 18.72 2.84
CA VAL A 49 6.96 17.31 3.03
C VAL A 49 6.63 17.01 4.49
N THR A 50 5.41 16.53 4.73
CA THR A 50 4.98 16.12 6.08
C THR A 50 5.19 14.63 6.34
N HIS A 51 5.16 13.80 5.30
CA HIS A 51 5.24 12.34 5.39
C HIS A 51 6.00 11.77 4.18
N VAL A 52 6.84 10.76 4.42
CA VAL A 52 7.62 10.08 3.38
C VAL A 52 7.26 8.60 3.35
N PHE A 53 6.96 8.08 2.15
CA PHE A 53 6.72 6.65 1.91
C PHE A 53 7.77 6.10 0.95
N HIS A 54 8.83 5.50 1.50
CA HIS A 54 9.93 4.98 0.68
C HIS A 54 9.61 3.58 0.13
N LEU A 55 8.80 3.50 -0.93
CA LEU A 55 8.34 2.22 -1.51
C LEU A 55 9.41 1.48 -2.34
N ALA A 56 10.36 2.20 -2.94
CA ALA A 56 11.34 1.66 -3.90
C ALA A 56 12.26 0.56 -3.32
N ALA A 57 12.46 0.54 -2.01
CA ALA A 57 13.34 -0.42 -1.33
C ALA A 57 12.59 -1.45 -0.49
N ILE A 58 11.26 -1.38 -0.34
CA ILE A 58 10.55 -2.24 0.63
C ILE A 58 10.70 -3.72 0.26
N LYS A 59 10.64 -4.07 -1.03
CA LYS A 59 10.92 -5.46 -1.46
C LYS A 59 12.34 -5.94 -1.08
N GLY A 60 13.33 -5.06 -1.19
CA GLY A 60 14.72 -5.36 -0.80
C GLY A 60 14.89 -5.45 0.72
N ILE A 61 14.35 -4.47 1.46
CA ILE A 61 14.35 -4.39 2.91
C ILE A 61 13.63 -5.60 3.54
N LEU A 62 12.45 -5.96 3.03
CA LEU A 62 11.72 -7.15 3.46
C LEU A 62 12.35 -8.46 2.96
N SER A 63 13.38 -8.43 2.11
CA SER A 63 14.15 -9.65 1.84
C SER A 63 15.09 -10.03 3.00
N ILE A 64 15.30 -9.13 3.98
CA ILE A 64 16.10 -9.38 5.19
C ILE A 64 15.21 -9.99 6.29
N PRO A 65 15.43 -11.25 6.73
CA PRO A 65 14.54 -11.93 7.68
C PRO A 65 14.41 -11.22 9.03
N ALA A 66 15.50 -10.63 9.54
CA ALA A 66 15.47 -9.89 10.81
C ALA A 66 14.53 -8.68 10.75
N ILE A 67 14.49 -7.99 9.61
CA ILE A 67 13.60 -6.84 9.40
C ILE A 67 12.14 -7.31 9.31
N ARG A 68 11.84 -8.36 8.53
CA ARG A 68 10.48 -8.95 8.47
C ARG A 68 9.97 -9.33 9.86
N LYS A 69 10.78 -10.04 10.65
CA LYS A 69 10.42 -10.46 12.01
C LYS A 69 10.23 -9.27 12.95
N ARG A 70 11.01 -8.21 12.80
CA ARG A 70 10.88 -6.99 13.60
C ARG A 70 9.61 -6.20 13.25
N LEU A 71 9.31 -6.07 11.96
CA LEU A 71 8.14 -5.36 11.46
C LEU A 71 6.84 -6.18 11.57
N GLY A 72 6.93 -7.50 11.72
CA GLY A 72 5.78 -8.38 11.80
C GLY A 72 5.02 -8.48 10.47
N THR A 73 5.73 -8.36 9.35
CA THR A 73 5.13 -8.41 8.01
C THR A 73 5.98 -9.25 7.05
N GLU A 74 5.29 -9.96 6.16
CA GLU A 74 5.91 -10.75 5.10
C GLU A 74 6.15 -9.92 3.85
N LYS A 75 7.13 -10.33 3.02
CA LYS A 75 7.44 -9.65 1.76
C LYS A 75 6.29 -9.80 0.77
N GLU A 76 5.65 -10.97 0.76
CA GLU A 76 4.53 -11.37 -0.08
C GLU A 76 3.28 -10.52 0.17
N ALA A 77 3.15 -9.92 1.36
CA ALA A 77 2.07 -8.98 1.64
C ALA A 77 2.10 -7.76 0.70
N LEU A 78 3.26 -7.40 0.14
CA LEU A 78 3.39 -6.34 -0.84
C LEU A 78 2.68 -6.64 -2.15
N ASP A 79 2.65 -7.91 -2.56
CA ASP A 79 2.04 -8.29 -3.83
C ASP A 79 0.52 -8.03 -3.80
N TYR A 80 -0.11 -8.10 -2.63
CA TYR A 80 -1.51 -7.72 -2.46
C TYR A 80 -1.76 -6.20 -2.59
N PHE A 81 -0.76 -5.36 -2.29
CA PHE A 81 -0.87 -3.91 -2.47
C PHE A 81 -0.65 -3.49 -3.93
N GLU A 82 0.16 -4.24 -4.67
CA GLU A 82 0.48 -3.95 -6.08
C GLU A 82 -0.51 -4.62 -7.05
N CYS A 83 -1.15 -5.72 -6.65
CA CYS A 83 -2.09 -6.44 -7.50
C CYS A 83 -3.43 -5.70 -7.58
N MET A 84 -3.72 -5.14 -8.75
CA MET A 84 -5.07 -4.64 -9.07
C MET A 84 -5.97 -5.79 -9.51
N ALA A 85 -6.47 -6.56 -8.56
CA ALA A 85 -7.42 -7.62 -8.82
C ALA A 85 -8.86 -7.07 -8.86
N VAL A 86 -9.61 -7.45 -9.89
CA VAL A 86 -11.07 -7.28 -9.97
C VAL A 86 -11.68 -8.67 -9.88
N TYR A 87 -12.51 -8.89 -8.86
CA TYR A 87 -13.15 -10.17 -8.61
C TYR A 87 -14.62 -10.11 -9.03
N ASP A 88 -15.03 -11.02 -9.92
CA ASP A 88 -16.44 -11.26 -10.24
C ASP A 88 -17.02 -12.25 -9.21
N ALA A 89 -18.09 -11.83 -8.54
CA ALA A 89 -18.77 -12.62 -7.51
C ALA A 89 -20.20 -13.03 -7.92
N THR A 90 -20.59 -12.87 -9.19
CA THR A 90 -21.98 -13.05 -9.66
C THR A 90 -22.52 -14.45 -9.36
N GLU A 91 -21.76 -15.49 -9.69
CA GLU A 91 -22.16 -16.88 -9.43
C GLU A 91 -22.21 -17.20 -7.94
N ALA A 92 -21.23 -16.73 -7.18
CA ALA A 92 -21.19 -16.92 -5.73
C ALA A 92 -22.41 -16.28 -5.05
N GLN A 93 -22.76 -15.05 -5.44
CA GLN A 93 -23.94 -14.36 -4.94
C GLN A 93 -25.23 -15.11 -5.28
N THR A 94 -25.35 -15.63 -6.50
CA THR A 94 -26.51 -16.42 -6.93
C THR A 94 -26.69 -17.68 -6.09
N VAL A 95 -25.60 -18.40 -5.81
CA VAL A 95 -25.64 -19.62 -4.98
C VAL A 95 -26.01 -19.29 -3.54
N LEU A 96 -25.41 -18.26 -2.95
CA LEU A 96 -25.69 -17.86 -1.56
C LEU A 96 -27.14 -17.39 -1.37
N GLN A 97 -27.67 -16.63 -2.32
CA GLN A 97 -29.08 -16.18 -2.28
C GLN A 97 -30.06 -17.36 -2.30
N LYS A 98 -29.81 -18.40 -3.09
CA LYS A 98 -30.65 -19.62 -3.09
C LYS A 98 -30.68 -20.31 -1.71
N ALA A 99 -29.60 -20.20 -0.94
CA ALA A 99 -29.51 -20.71 0.41
C ALA A 99 -30.04 -19.73 1.49
N GLY A 100 -30.57 -18.57 1.08
CA GLY A 100 -31.01 -17.50 2.00
C GLY A 100 -29.86 -16.81 2.74
N ILE A 101 -28.62 -16.95 2.25
CA ILE A 101 -27.43 -16.34 2.84
C ILE A 101 -27.17 -15.00 2.15
N SER A 102 -27.01 -13.94 2.94
CA SER A 102 -26.64 -12.61 2.46
C SER A 102 -25.27 -12.20 3.02
N CYS A 103 -24.39 -11.71 2.15
CA CYS A 103 -23.12 -11.14 2.58
C CYS A 103 -23.36 -9.70 3.09
N PRO A 104 -22.88 -9.33 4.29
CA PRO A 104 -22.98 -7.96 4.79
C PRO A 104 -22.20 -6.99 3.90
N ASP A 105 -22.62 -5.71 3.87
CA ASP A 105 -21.86 -4.66 3.21
C ASP A 105 -20.51 -4.51 3.92
N PHE A 106 -19.46 -4.24 3.16
CA PHE A 106 -18.11 -4.07 3.71
C PHE A 106 -18.08 -3.00 4.81
N ARG A 107 -18.90 -1.94 4.70
CA ARG A 107 -19.03 -0.87 5.69
C ARG A 107 -19.52 -1.37 7.04
N ASP A 108 -20.32 -2.43 7.07
CA ASP A 108 -20.82 -3.03 8.32
C ASP A 108 -19.78 -3.93 8.97
N VAL A 109 -18.94 -4.57 8.15
CA VAL A 109 -17.91 -5.53 8.61
C VAL A 109 -16.67 -4.81 9.15
N ILE A 110 -16.24 -3.72 8.50
CA ILE A 110 -14.99 -3.02 8.82
C ILE A 110 -14.90 -2.57 10.30
N PRO A 111 -15.93 -1.97 10.91
CA PRO A 111 -15.87 -1.58 12.32
C PRO A 111 -15.61 -2.75 13.26
N VAL A 112 -16.16 -3.93 12.96
CA VAL A 112 -15.94 -5.16 13.75
C VAL A 112 -14.50 -5.64 13.61
N MET A 113 -13.96 -5.66 12.38
CA MET A 113 -12.57 -6.03 12.12
C MET A 113 -11.60 -5.08 12.82
N VAL A 114 -11.84 -3.78 12.75
CA VAL A 114 -11.01 -2.75 13.40
C VAL A 114 -11.06 -2.88 14.92
N ARG A 115 -12.25 -3.12 15.49
CA ARG A 115 -12.41 -3.35 16.92
C ARG A 115 -11.61 -4.57 17.37
N TYR A 116 -11.82 -5.70 16.71
CA TYR A 116 -11.07 -6.94 16.99
C TYR A 116 -9.56 -6.72 16.88
N TYR A 117 -9.09 -6.06 15.82
CA TYR A 117 -7.67 -5.74 15.68
C TYR A 117 -7.16 -4.89 16.85
N ARG A 118 -7.88 -3.84 17.26
CA ARG A 118 -7.46 -2.97 18.37
C ARG A 118 -7.37 -3.72 19.69
N GLU A 119 -8.32 -4.61 19.96
CA GLU A 119 -8.36 -5.45 21.16
C GLU A 119 -7.23 -6.49 21.20
N HIS A 120 -6.80 -6.99 20.04
CA HIS A 120 -5.89 -8.14 19.95
C HIS A 120 -4.52 -7.84 19.31
N LYS A 121 -4.22 -6.62 18.87
CA LYS A 121 -2.96 -6.28 18.14
C LYS A 121 -1.68 -6.61 18.90
N HIS A 122 -1.74 -6.77 20.22
CA HIS A 122 -0.60 -7.14 21.06
C HIS A 122 -0.57 -8.62 21.47
N ASP A 123 -1.63 -9.39 21.19
CA ASP A 123 -1.69 -10.82 21.47
C ASP A 123 -0.86 -11.60 20.44
N LYS A 124 0.29 -12.10 20.88
CA LYS A 124 1.23 -12.86 20.03
C LYS A 124 0.65 -14.17 19.51
N THR A 125 -0.37 -14.74 20.17
CA THR A 125 -1.04 -15.96 19.70
C THR A 125 -1.96 -15.72 18.49
N LYS A 126 -2.31 -14.45 18.25
CA LYS A 126 -3.18 -14.00 17.16
C LYS A 126 -2.40 -13.43 15.97
N GLN A 127 -1.08 -13.32 16.08
CA GLN A 127 -0.20 -12.82 15.01
C GLN A 127 0.28 -13.97 14.14
N ILE A 128 0.34 -13.73 12.83
CA ILE A 128 0.89 -14.71 11.88
C ILE A 128 2.41 -14.81 12.13
N PRO A 129 2.96 -16.03 12.32
CA PRO A 129 4.39 -16.20 12.49
C PRO A 129 5.11 -15.88 11.18
N ILE A 130 6.06 -14.95 11.25
CA ILE A 130 6.89 -14.56 10.11
C ILE A 130 7.99 -15.61 9.87
N ARG A 131 8.08 -16.12 8.63
CA ARG A 131 9.00 -17.19 8.21
C ARG A 131 10.36 -16.65 7.75
#